data_AF-A0A2Y8ZUT9-F1
#
_entry.id   AF-A0A2Y8ZUT9-F1
#
_cell.length_a   1.000
_cell.length_b   1.000
_cell.length_c   1.000
_cell.angle_alpha   90.00
_cell.angle_beta   90.00
_cell.angle_gamma   90.00
#
_symmetry.space_group_name_H-M   'P 1'
#
loop_
_entity.id
_entity.type
_entity.pdbx_description
1 polymer ?
#
loop_
_entity_poly.entity_id
_entity_poly.type
_entity_poly.pdbx_seq_one_letter_code
_entity_poly.pdbx_strand_id
1 'polypeptide(L)'
;MVDFDLERFVSAQDTGGSYQQAVRELRRGRKTSHWIWWVFPQIAGLGQSPTSREYALADVDEAGAYLAHPVLGQRLRDATTALLAAPGDDPVAILGDIDAVKVRSSMTLFAATDPAEPVFQQVLDRFYDGQPDLRTISLITG
;
A
#
# COMPACT_ATOMS: atom_id res chain seq x y z
N MET A 1 -17.80 -3.33 17.82
CA MET A 1 -16.67 -3.33 16.86
C MET A 1 -17.02 -2.30 15.81
N VAL A 2 -16.12 -1.37 15.55
CA VAL A 2 -16.29 -0.41 14.45
C VAL A 2 -16.27 -1.22 13.16
N ASP A 3 -17.27 -1.00 12.30
CA ASP A 3 -17.28 -1.55 10.95
C ASP A 3 -16.57 -0.54 10.04
N PHE A 4 -15.46 -0.95 9.44
CA PHE A 4 -14.60 -0.09 8.64
C PHE A 4 -14.96 -0.09 7.14
N ASP A 5 -16.01 -0.80 6.71
CA ASP A 5 -16.39 -0.92 5.29
C ASP A 5 -15.19 -1.29 4.38
N LEU A 6 -14.51 -2.38 4.73
CA LEU A 6 -13.34 -2.86 3.98
C LEU A 6 -13.70 -3.44 2.60
N GLU A 7 -14.98 -3.73 2.37
CA GLU A 7 -15.48 -4.26 1.10
C GLU A 7 -15.27 -3.29 -0.06
N ARG A 8 -15.18 -1.98 0.22
CA ARG A 8 -14.82 -0.97 -0.80
C ARG A 8 -13.48 -1.30 -1.48
N PHE A 9 -12.49 -1.79 -0.73
CA PHE A 9 -11.19 -2.18 -1.28
C PHE A 9 -11.28 -3.46 -2.12
N VAL A 10 -12.02 -4.46 -1.65
CA VAL A 10 -12.22 -5.73 -2.37
C VAL A 10 -12.90 -5.46 -3.70
N SER A 11 -13.99 -4.70 -3.67
CA SER A 11 -14.75 -4.29 -4.86
C SER A 11 -13.88 -3.55 -5.88
N ALA A 12 -13.05 -2.60 -5.43
CA ALA A 12 -12.13 -1.86 -6.31
C ALA A 12 -11.02 -2.73 -6.90
N GLN A 13 -10.50 -3.68 -6.11
CA GLN A 13 -9.49 -4.64 -6.55
C GLN A 13 -10.03 -5.63 -7.59
N ASP A 14 -11.28 -6.07 -7.43
CA ASP A 14 -11.91 -7.07 -8.29
C ASP A 14 -12.46 -6.46 -9.59
N THR A 15 -12.91 -5.21 -9.54
CA THR A 15 -13.44 -4.49 -10.70
C THR A 15 -12.41 -4.46 -11.83
N GLY A 16 -12.78 -5.04 -12.98
CA GLY A 16 -11.91 -5.12 -14.16
C GLY A 16 -10.62 -5.93 -13.97
N GLY A 17 -10.50 -6.73 -12.89
CA GLY A 17 -9.28 -7.47 -12.57
C GLY A 17 -8.10 -6.58 -12.20
N SER A 18 -8.38 -5.44 -11.57
CA SER A 18 -7.42 -4.40 -11.20
C SER A 18 -6.25 -4.94 -10.36
N TYR A 19 -6.55 -5.80 -9.37
CA TYR A 19 -5.52 -6.41 -8.53
C TYR A 19 -4.59 -7.34 -9.32
N GLN A 20 -5.14 -8.22 -10.17
CA GLN A 20 -4.32 -9.12 -10.99
C GLN A 20 -3.47 -8.32 -11.98
N GLN A 21 -3.97 -7.18 -12.47
CA GLN A 21 -3.20 -6.27 -13.28
C GLN A 21 -2.04 -5.63 -12.50
N ALA A 22 -2.29 -5.14 -11.28
CA ALA A 22 -1.25 -4.59 -10.41
C ALA A 22 -0.11 -5.59 -10.19
N VAL A 23 -0.41 -6.84 -9.82
CA VAL A 23 0.60 -7.87 -9.61
C VAL A 23 1.40 -8.16 -10.89
N ARG A 24 0.77 -8.18 -12.07
CA ARG A 24 1.49 -8.35 -13.35
C ARG A 24 2.43 -7.18 -13.65
N GLU A 25 1.99 -5.95 -13.41
CA GLU A 25 2.77 -4.73 -13.64
C GLU A 25 3.98 -4.66 -12.69
N LEU A 26 3.76 -4.95 -11.40
CA LEU A 26 4.83 -5.02 -10.40
C LEU A 26 5.90 -6.06 -10.76
N ARG A 27 5.49 -7.28 -11.13
CA ARG A 27 6.43 -8.33 -11.56
C ARG A 27 7.23 -7.96 -12.81
N ARG A 28 6.69 -7.11 -13.67
CA ARG A 28 7.38 -6.59 -14.87
C ARG A 28 8.26 -5.37 -14.56
N GLY A 29 8.21 -4.85 -13.34
CA GLY A 29 8.97 -3.67 -12.92
C GLY A 29 8.47 -2.37 -13.55
N ARG A 30 7.20 -2.31 -13.98
CA ARG A 30 6.63 -1.08 -14.54
C ARG A 30 5.13 -1.01 -14.36
N LYS A 31 4.70 -0.08 -13.53
CA LYS A 31 3.31 0.34 -13.36
C LYS A 31 2.84 1.13 -14.58
N THR A 32 1.66 0.78 -15.07
CA THR A 32 1.03 1.42 -16.24
C THR A 32 -0.45 1.75 -16.05
N SER A 33 -1.07 1.31 -14.95
CA SER A 33 -2.51 1.46 -14.74
C SER A 33 -2.88 2.07 -13.39
N HIS A 34 -4.15 2.41 -13.22
CA HIS A 34 -4.68 3.12 -12.06
C HIS A 34 -5.18 2.14 -10.98
N TRP A 35 -4.32 1.78 -10.02
CA TRP A 35 -4.68 0.85 -8.94
C TRP A 35 -4.05 1.18 -7.58
N ILE A 36 -3.22 2.22 -7.53
CA ILE A 36 -2.34 2.48 -6.38
C ILE A 36 -3.10 2.62 -5.05
N TRP A 37 -4.28 3.25 -5.09
CA TRP A 37 -5.02 3.62 -3.88
C TRP A 37 -5.59 2.44 -3.11
N TRP A 38 -6.05 1.39 -3.82
CA TRP A 38 -6.70 0.23 -3.19
C TRP A 38 -5.79 -0.99 -3.09
N VAL A 39 -4.64 -1.00 -3.76
CA VAL A 39 -3.60 -2.05 -3.61
C VAL A 39 -2.58 -1.67 -2.54
N PHE A 40 -2.14 -0.42 -2.49
CA PHE A 40 -1.26 0.12 -1.46
C PHE A 40 -1.92 1.32 -0.78
N PRO A 41 -2.97 1.10 0.04
CA PRO A 41 -3.65 2.18 0.74
C PRO A 41 -2.71 2.84 1.76
N GLN A 42 -2.98 4.12 2.02
CA GLN A 42 -2.21 4.96 2.93
C GLN A 42 -3.16 5.61 3.94
N ILE A 43 -2.61 6.11 5.06
CA ILE A 43 -3.40 6.77 6.11
C ILE A 43 -4.08 8.05 5.59
N ALA A 44 -5.25 8.35 6.14
CA ALA A 44 -6.02 9.55 5.84
C ALA A 44 -5.22 10.83 6.14
N GLY A 45 -5.50 11.90 5.38
CA GLY A 45 -4.78 13.18 5.50
C GLY A 45 -3.52 13.30 4.63
N LEU A 46 -3.05 12.23 3.99
CA LEU A 46 -1.92 12.29 3.06
C LEU A 46 -2.32 12.81 1.67
N GLY A 47 -3.37 12.24 1.08
CA GLY A 47 -3.82 12.53 -0.28
C GLY A 47 -5.01 13.50 -0.35
N GLN A 48 -5.07 14.31 -1.41
CA GLN A 48 -6.11 15.34 -1.58
C GLN A 48 -7.13 15.02 -2.67
N SER A 49 -6.84 14.08 -3.58
CA SER A 49 -7.81 13.70 -4.63
C SER A 49 -9.01 12.96 -4.03
N PRO A 50 -10.19 13.01 -4.65
CA PRO A 50 -11.37 12.26 -4.19
C PRO A 50 -11.07 10.77 -3.99
N THR A 51 -10.44 10.13 -4.97
CA THR A 51 -10.03 8.71 -4.87
C THR A 51 -9.01 8.46 -3.76
N SER A 52 -8.09 9.40 -3.50
CA SER A 52 -7.14 9.24 -2.38
C SER A 52 -7.82 9.33 -1.02
N ARG A 53 -8.93 10.06 -0.91
CA ARG A 53 -9.71 10.18 0.33
C ARG A 53 -10.64 8.99 0.53
N GLU A 54 -11.27 8.51 -0.54
CA GLU A 54 -12.15 7.35 -0.54
C GLU A 54 -11.45 6.06 -0.09
N TYR A 55 -10.22 5.83 -0.58
CA TYR A 55 -9.42 4.65 -0.27
C TYR A 55 -8.32 4.90 0.76
N ALA A 56 -8.41 6.00 1.52
CA ALA A 56 -7.56 6.16 2.69
C ALA A 56 -8.04 5.25 3.83
N LEU A 57 -7.10 4.81 4.65
CA LEU A 57 -7.38 4.18 5.94
C LEU A 57 -7.52 5.29 6.99
N ALA A 58 -8.55 5.26 7.80
CA ALA A 58 -8.89 6.30 8.76
C ALA A 58 -7.83 6.41 9.86
N ASP A 59 -7.39 5.27 10.40
CA ASP A 59 -6.48 5.15 11.52
C ASP A 59 -5.73 3.80 11.52
N VAL A 60 -4.93 3.56 12.57
CA VAL A 60 -4.17 2.32 12.76
C VAL A 60 -5.10 1.12 13.02
N ASP A 61 -6.27 1.34 13.64
CA ASP A 61 -7.24 0.26 13.88
C ASP A 61 -7.82 -0.26 12.56
N GLU A 62 -8.15 0.63 11.62
CA GLU A 62 -8.57 0.24 10.27
C GLU A 62 -7.44 -0.45 9.51
N ALA A 63 -6.20 0.02 9.63
CA ALA A 63 -5.04 -0.64 9.03
C ALA A 63 -4.85 -2.08 9.59
N GLY A 64 -5.05 -2.26 10.89
CA GLY A 64 -5.03 -3.58 11.54
C GLY A 64 -6.16 -4.47 11.05
N ALA A 65 -7.37 -3.93 10.91
CA ALA A 65 -8.51 -4.64 10.33
C ALA A 65 -8.27 -5.02 8.87
N TYR A 66 -7.64 -4.15 8.07
CA TYR A 66 -7.24 -4.43 6.69
C TYR A 66 -6.27 -5.62 6.60
N LEU A 67 -5.26 -5.67 7.48
CA LEU A 67 -4.33 -6.79 7.54
C LEU A 67 -4.96 -8.11 8.00
N ALA A 68 -5.91 -8.04 8.94
CA ALA A 68 -6.65 -9.20 9.44
C ALA A 68 -7.73 -9.71 8.47
N HIS A 69 -8.12 -8.89 7.49
CA HIS A 69 -9.16 -9.26 6.53
C HIS A 69 -8.72 -10.47 5.67
N PRO A 70 -9.58 -11.50 5.49
CA PRO A 70 -9.23 -12.78 4.87
C PRO A 70 -8.75 -12.68 3.42
N VAL A 71 -9.06 -11.58 2.74
CA VAL A 71 -8.65 -11.30 1.35
C VAL A 71 -7.56 -10.24 1.27
N LEU A 72 -7.79 -9.05 1.84
CA LEU A 72 -6.96 -7.86 1.64
C LEU A 72 -5.56 -8.02 2.23
N GLY A 73 -5.43 -8.60 3.42
CA GLY A 73 -4.13 -8.83 4.05
C GLY A 73 -3.23 -9.71 3.19
N GLN A 74 -3.75 -10.81 2.64
CA GLN A 74 -2.98 -11.68 1.74
C GLN A 74 -2.62 -10.96 0.43
N ARG A 75 -3.57 -10.22 -0.15
CA ARG A 75 -3.34 -9.48 -1.40
C ARG A 75 -2.28 -8.40 -1.25
N LEU A 76 -2.26 -7.70 -0.12
CA LEU A 76 -1.21 -6.73 0.17
C LEU A 76 0.16 -7.40 0.28
N ARG A 77 0.28 -8.49 1.05
CA ARG A 77 1.55 -9.25 1.17
C ARG A 77 2.05 -9.75 -0.19
N ASP A 78 1.15 -10.29 -1.01
CA ASP A 78 1.48 -10.77 -2.35
C ASP A 78 1.93 -9.64 -3.29
N ALA A 79 1.26 -8.47 -3.24
CA ALA A 79 1.65 -7.30 -4.02
C ALA A 79 3.00 -6.72 -3.54
N THR A 80 3.23 -6.65 -2.23
CA THR A 80 4.52 -6.24 -1.65
C THR A 80 5.64 -7.19 -2.07
N THR A 81 5.40 -8.50 -2.03
CA THR A 81 6.35 -9.52 -2.50
C THR A 81 6.63 -9.38 -3.99
N ALA A 82 5.61 -9.09 -4.80
CA ALA A 82 5.78 -8.83 -6.23
C ALA A 82 6.62 -7.58 -6.51
N LEU A 83 6.45 -6.51 -5.72
CA LEU A 83 7.27 -5.31 -5.80
C LEU A 83 8.72 -5.60 -5.36
N LEU A 84 8.93 -6.36 -4.29
CA LEU A 84 10.26 -6.80 -3.85
C LEU A 84 10.97 -7.72 -4.85
N ALA A 85 10.24 -8.38 -5.74
CA ALA A 85 10.82 -9.19 -6.81
C ALA A 85 10.98 -8.40 -8.13
N ALA A 86 10.54 -7.15 -8.19
CA ALA A 86 10.62 -6.33 -9.39
C ALA A 86 12.09 -6.06 -9.78
N PRO A 87 12.41 -6.06 -11.10
CA PRO A 87 13.74 -5.73 -11.58
C PRO A 87 14.06 -4.24 -11.39
N GLY A 88 15.31 -3.94 -11.05
CA GLY A 88 15.78 -2.57 -10.79
C GLY A 88 15.50 -2.12 -9.35
N ASP A 89 16.22 -1.10 -8.91
CA ASP A 89 16.21 -0.63 -7.51
C ASP A 89 15.66 0.80 -7.37
N ASP A 90 15.25 1.43 -8.46
CA ASP A 90 14.62 2.75 -8.43
C ASP A 90 13.08 2.60 -8.38
N PRO A 91 12.43 2.94 -7.24
CA PRO A 91 10.98 2.88 -7.14
C PRO A 91 10.28 3.86 -8.09
N VAL A 92 10.91 4.97 -8.47
CA VAL A 92 10.34 5.93 -9.42
C VAL A 92 10.29 5.33 -10.82
N ALA A 93 11.33 4.60 -11.25
CA ALA A 93 11.31 3.88 -12.52
C ALA A 93 10.20 2.81 -12.58
N ILE A 94 9.89 2.17 -11.45
CA ILE A 94 8.87 1.12 -11.36
C ILE A 94 7.46 1.71 -11.25
N LEU A 95 7.25 2.68 -10.36
CA LEU A 95 5.92 3.14 -9.93
C LEU A 95 5.55 4.52 -10.51
N GLY A 96 6.54 5.33 -10.86
CA GLY A 96 6.40 6.76 -11.13
C GLY A 96 6.51 7.61 -9.86
N ASP A 97 6.80 8.90 -10.02
CA ASP A 97 7.15 9.82 -8.91
C ASP A 97 6.13 9.82 -7.77
N ILE A 98 4.84 9.98 -8.12
CA ILE A 98 3.76 10.14 -7.14
C ILE A 98 3.46 8.81 -6.44
N ASP A 99 3.48 7.70 -7.19
CA ASP A 99 3.08 6.41 -6.66
C ASP A 99 4.20 5.75 -5.85
N ALA A 100 5.47 6.07 -6.13
CA ALA A 100 6.59 5.73 -5.24
C ALA A 100 6.38 6.32 -3.84
N VAL A 101 5.99 7.61 -3.74
CA VAL A 101 5.68 8.22 -2.43
C VAL A 101 4.52 7.50 -1.73
N LYS A 102 3.44 7.16 -2.47
CA LYS A 102 2.29 6.43 -1.91
C LYS A 102 2.67 5.05 -1.39
N VAL A 103 3.50 4.31 -2.11
CA VAL A 103 4.00 3.01 -1.63
C VAL A 103 4.83 3.20 -0.37
N ARG A 104 5.73 4.19 -0.31
CA ARG A 104 6.49 4.47 0.92
C ARG A 104 5.55 4.75 2.11
N SER A 105 4.54 5.59 1.91
CA SER A 105 3.55 5.90 2.95
C SER A 105 2.76 4.67 3.38
N SER A 106 2.36 3.80 2.45
CA SER A 106 1.67 2.54 2.70
C SER A 106 2.54 1.55 3.49
N MET A 107 3.77 1.31 3.05
CA MET A 107 4.70 0.40 3.73
C MET A 107 5.06 0.89 5.12
N THR A 108 5.19 2.20 5.31
CA THR A 108 5.41 2.81 6.63
C THR A 108 4.23 2.52 7.57
N LEU A 109 2.99 2.68 7.08
CA LEU A 109 1.80 2.42 7.87
C LEU A 109 1.72 0.94 8.30
N PHE A 110 1.90 0.02 7.35
CA PHE A 110 1.74 -1.40 7.63
C PHE A 110 2.91 -2.00 8.42
N ALA A 111 4.14 -1.50 8.24
CA ALA A 111 5.27 -1.86 9.09
C ALA A 111 5.08 -1.41 10.55
N ALA A 112 4.42 -0.26 10.77
CA ALA A 112 4.08 0.19 12.11
C ALA A 112 2.88 -0.57 12.72
N THR A 113 1.91 -0.95 11.88
CA THR A 113 0.70 -1.69 12.29
C THR A 113 1.01 -3.12 12.69
N ASP A 114 1.87 -3.82 11.95
CA ASP A 114 2.29 -5.19 12.24
C ASP A 114 3.82 -5.34 12.10
N PRO A 115 4.59 -4.98 13.14
CA PRO A 115 6.05 -5.09 13.12
C PRO A 115 6.58 -6.53 13.01
N ALA A 116 5.74 -7.54 13.25
CA ALA A 116 6.11 -8.94 13.11
C ALA A 116 6.09 -9.41 11.65
N GLU A 117 5.49 -8.64 10.74
CA GLU A 117 5.43 -8.90 9.31
C GLU A 117 6.55 -8.12 8.57
N PRO A 118 7.70 -8.75 8.29
CA PRO A 118 8.89 -8.03 7.82
C PRO A 118 8.78 -7.54 6.37
N VAL A 119 7.82 -8.05 5.58
CA VAL A 119 7.75 -7.79 4.13
C VAL A 119 7.57 -6.30 3.82
N PHE A 120 6.89 -5.54 4.70
CA PHE A 120 6.70 -4.09 4.54
C PHE A 120 7.99 -3.32 4.79
N GLN A 121 8.72 -3.67 5.85
CA GLN A 121 10.03 -3.07 6.16
C GLN A 121 11.05 -3.38 5.06
N GLN A 122 11.03 -4.58 4.48
CA GLN A 122 11.92 -4.95 3.38
C GLN A 122 11.76 -4.04 2.15
N VAL A 123 10.54 -3.56 1.85
CA VAL A 123 10.33 -2.57 0.77
C VAL A 123 10.95 -1.23 1.13
N LEU A 124 10.81 -0.78 2.38
CA LEU A 124 11.48 0.42 2.88
C LEU A 124 12.99 0.32 2.78
N ASP A 125 13.56 -0.82 3.21
CA ASP A 125 15.00 -1.08 3.16
C ASP A 125 15.51 -1.09 1.71
N ARG A 126 14.79 -1.75 0.80
CA ARG A 126 15.23 -1.90 -0.59
C ARG A 126 15.15 -0.61 -1.39
N PHE A 127 14.03 0.12 -1.28
CA PHE A 127 13.73 1.21 -2.21
C PHE A 127 13.84 2.60 -1.59
N TYR A 128 13.96 2.70 -0.26
CA TYR A 128 13.89 3.96 0.47
C TYR A 128 14.95 4.07 1.58
N ASP A 129 16.05 3.31 1.49
CA ASP A 129 17.15 3.30 2.47
C ASP A 129 16.69 3.06 3.93
N GLY A 130 15.64 2.25 4.09
CA GLY A 130 14.99 1.97 5.37
C GLY A 130 14.21 3.14 5.95
N GLN A 131 14.08 4.26 5.21
CA GLN A 131 13.49 5.48 5.73
C GLN A 131 11.95 5.47 5.63
N PRO A 132 11.23 5.62 6.76
CA PRO A 132 9.77 5.71 6.74
C PRO A 132 9.31 7.04 6.12
N ASP A 133 8.06 7.10 5.69
CA ASP A 133 7.39 8.37 5.40
C ASP A 133 7.04 9.09 6.72
N LEU A 134 7.74 10.19 7.00
CA LEU A 134 7.58 10.93 8.26
C LEU A 134 6.17 11.53 8.43
N ARG A 135 5.46 11.78 7.32
CA ARG A 135 4.08 12.23 7.37
C ARG A 135 3.15 11.11 7.85
N THR A 136 3.30 9.89 7.33
CA THR A 136 2.59 8.72 7.87
C THR A 136 2.87 8.57 9.37
N ILE A 137 4.14 8.60 9.80
CA ILE A 137 4.50 8.47 11.22
C ILE A 137 3.77 9.53 12.07
N SER A 138 3.85 10.79 11.68
CA SER A 138 3.19 11.89 12.42
C SER A 138 1.69 11.70 12.57
N LEU A 139 1.02 11.10 11.57
CA LEU A 139 -0.43 10.87 11.56
C LEU A 139 -0.86 9.67 12.40
N ILE A 140 0.04 8.72 12.69
CA ILE A 140 -0.29 7.52 13.47
C ILE A 140 0.21 7.58 14.92
N THR A 141 1.08 8.54 15.25
CA THR A 141 1.58 8.75 16.62
C THR A 141 0.98 9.97 17.33
N GLY A 142 0.31 10.86 16.58
CA GLY A 142 -0.34 12.07 17.09
C GLY A 142 -1.80 11.84 17.41
#